data_AF-A0AAD3D1N3-F1
#
_entry.id   AF-A0AAD3D1N3-F1
#
_cell.length_a   1.000
_cell.length_b   1.000
_cell.length_c   1.000
_cell.angle_alpha   90.00
_cell.angle_beta   90.00
_cell.angle_gamma   90.00
#
_symmetry.space_group_name_H-M   'P 1'
#
loop_
_entity.id
_entity.type
_entity.pdbx_description
1 polymer ?
#
loop_
_entity_poly.entity_id
_entity_poly.type
_entity_poly.pdbx_seq_one_letter_code
_entity_poly.pdbx_strand_id
1 'polypeptide(L)'
;MITKHGVDTQAVHQIMSSAEQTEAVRNVAQHLLPNICAEVGPSAMTPKKCSTTEKATEASPDAPDSDDRIARSRDRNREHARRTRLRKKQQLEALQKRVKELQKESKLLKQTIEECSIASILLGLSTGEISDDSDELDLESVKNTLTSDAQDKTFFTITGKRKRFVSDADINPPPMKLNIKGKTTYVGGNNSKAQINWKTGVYLDDKGEQQQLTPSELEELRRERNRMHAKMTRDRKKLFISSVEKTIADLEKQNKEMKDILTKQALRNATCVSPDFAPVKKDAKDVPTLGMDHYSPSKKVKTDHNASPSQ
;
A
#
# COMPACT_ATOMS: atom_id res chain seq x y z
N MET A 1 20.54 -22.96 51.87
CA MET A 1 19.24 -22.65 51.23
C MET A 1 19.53 -21.73 50.04
N ILE A 2 19.37 -22.24 48.81
CA ILE A 2 19.67 -21.50 47.57
C ILE A 2 18.33 -21.24 46.88
N THR A 3 17.88 -20.00 46.89
CA THR A 3 16.66 -19.56 46.22
C THR A 3 16.94 -19.41 44.73
N LYS A 4 16.31 -20.28 43.91
CA LYS A 4 16.30 -20.14 42.45
C LYS A 4 15.33 -19.04 42.06
N HIS A 5 15.85 -17.92 41.57
CA HIS A 5 15.04 -16.90 40.90
C HIS A 5 14.70 -17.38 39.49
N GLY A 6 13.41 -17.68 39.26
CA GLY A 6 12.87 -17.92 37.93
C GLY A 6 12.83 -16.60 37.17
N VAL A 7 13.65 -16.51 36.13
CA VAL A 7 13.66 -15.37 35.21
C VAL A 7 12.50 -15.56 34.24
N ASP A 8 11.59 -14.59 34.18
CA ASP A 8 10.38 -14.62 33.35
C ASP A 8 10.71 -14.78 31.86
N THR A 9 10.50 -15.99 31.35
CA THR A 9 10.67 -16.35 29.93
C THR A 9 9.69 -15.65 28.99
N GLN A 10 8.63 -15.00 29.50
CA GLN A 10 7.68 -14.25 28.68
C GLN A 10 8.29 -12.95 28.09
N ALA A 11 9.16 -12.26 28.83
CA ALA A 11 9.76 -11.01 28.34
C ALA A 11 10.72 -11.24 27.16
N VAL A 12 11.40 -12.38 27.12
CA VAL A 12 12.34 -12.73 26.03
C VAL A 12 11.61 -13.00 24.72
N HIS A 13 10.42 -13.62 24.78
CA HIS A 13 9.64 -13.95 23.58
C HIS A 13 9.06 -12.70 22.90
N GLN A 14 8.78 -11.64 23.68
CA GLN A 14 8.27 -10.38 23.14
C GLN A 14 9.37 -9.53 22.48
N ILE A 15 10.61 -9.61 22.99
CA ILE A 15 11.76 -8.92 22.38
C ILE A 15 12.15 -9.57 21.04
N MET A 16 12.16 -10.90 20.94
CA MET A 16 12.51 -11.58 19.67
C MET A 16 11.49 -11.34 18.55
N SER A 17 10.19 -11.21 18.86
CA SER A 17 9.17 -10.91 17.84
C SER A 17 9.29 -9.51 17.24
N SER A 18 9.91 -8.56 17.96
CA SER A 18 10.13 -7.20 17.45
C SER A 18 11.36 -7.11 16.54
N ALA A 19 12.38 -7.94 16.78
CA ALA A 19 13.60 -7.97 15.96
C ALA A 19 13.32 -8.49 14.54
N GLU A 20 12.49 -9.53 14.38
CA GLU A 20 12.13 -10.06 13.05
C GLU A 20 11.30 -9.08 12.20
N GLN A 21 10.47 -8.24 12.84
CA GLN A 21 9.74 -7.19 12.12
C GLN A 21 10.66 -6.08 11.60
N THR A 22 11.75 -5.75 12.31
CA THR A 22 12.71 -4.74 11.85
C THR A 22 13.53 -5.20 10.64
N GLU A 23 13.80 -6.50 10.51
CA GLU A 23 14.57 -7.05 9.39
C GLU A 23 13.74 -7.14 8.10
N ALA A 24 12.43 -7.43 8.21
CA ALA A 24 11.50 -7.35 7.09
C ALA A 24 11.37 -5.93 6.52
N VAL A 25 11.39 -4.90 7.38
CA VAL A 25 11.37 -3.48 6.97
C VAL A 25 12.69 -3.09 6.28
N ARG A 26 13.84 -3.61 6.75
CA ARG A 26 15.17 -3.35 6.16
C ARG A 26 15.30 -3.95 4.74
N ASN A 27 14.73 -5.12 4.48
CA ASN A 27 14.73 -5.73 3.14
C ASN A 27 13.81 -5.00 2.14
N VAL A 28 12.72 -4.40 2.60
CA VAL A 28 11.86 -3.56 1.77
C VAL A 28 12.57 -2.24 1.41
N ALA A 29 13.33 -1.65 2.34
CA ALA A 29 14.09 -0.43 2.11
C ALA A 29 15.19 -0.59 1.04
N GLN A 30 15.85 -1.75 0.93
CA GLN A 30 16.86 -2.01 -0.12
C GLN A 30 16.28 -2.11 -1.54
N HIS A 31 14.99 -2.40 -1.68
CA HIS A 31 14.29 -2.41 -2.97
C HIS A 31 13.50 -1.13 -3.27
N LEU A 32 13.25 -0.28 -2.26
CA LEU A 32 12.53 0.98 -2.38
C LEU A 32 13.43 2.21 -2.45
N LEU A 33 14.75 2.08 -2.28
CA LEU A 33 15.63 3.13 -2.78
C LEU A 33 15.46 3.13 -4.30
N PRO A 34 14.80 4.15 -4.91
CA PRO A 34 15.01 4.34 -6.33
C PRO A 34 16.53 4.38 -6.46
N ASN A 35 17.09 3.59 -7.37
CA ASN A 35 18.26 4.09 -8.06
C ASN A 35 17.77 5.43 -8.60
N ILE A 36 18.08 6.49 -7.85
CA ILE A 36 18.35 7.81 -8.36
C ILE A 36 19.36 7.46 -9.44
N CYS A 37 18.86 7.18 -10.65
CA CYS A 37 19.60 7.50 -11.84
C CYS A 37 19.98 8.92 -11.54
N ALA A 38 21.23 9.10 -11.09
CA ALA A 38 21.82 10.39 -10.99
C ALA A 38 21.34 11.09 -12.24
N GLU A 39 20.56 12.14 -12.05
CA GLU A 39 20.57 13.21 -13.01
C GLU A 39 22.04 13.64 -13.04
N VAL A 40 22.82 12.90 -13.81
CA VAL A 40 23.91 13.46 -14.58
C VAL A 40 23.14 14.51 -15.37
N GLY A 41 23.09 15.70 -14.78
CA GLY A 41 22.57 16.87 -15.46
C GLY A 41 23.20 16.89 -16.84
N PRO A 42 22.51 17.41 -17.86
CA PRO A 42 23.08 17.54 -19.19
C PRO A 42 24.34 18.41 -19.08
N SER A 43 25.47 17.77 -18.79
CA SER A 43 26.79 18.31 -18.99
C SER A 43 26.77 18.62 -20.47
N ALA A 44 26.78 19.91 -20.75
CA ALA A 44 26.82 20.47 -22.08
C ALA A 44 28.06 19.92 -22.79
N MET A 45 27.93 18.70 -23.31
CA MET A 45 28.80 18.18 -24.34
C MET A 45 28.48 19.05 -25.55
N THR A 46 29.26 20.10 -25.66
CA THR A 46 29.51 20.75 -26.93
C THR A 46 29.64 19.65 -27.99
N PRO A 47 28.92 19.77 -29.13
CA PRO A 47 29.01 18.77 -30.19
C PRO A 47 30.47 18.72 -30.65
N LYS A 48 31.20 17.72 -30.16
CA LYS A 48 32.58 17.46 -30.54
C LYS A 48 32.52 17.09 -32.02
N LYS A 49 32.83 18.09 -32.84
CA LYS A 49 32.92 18.04 -34.30
C LYS A 49 33.68 16.76 -34.66
N CYS A 50 32.93 15.76 -35.12
CA CYS A 50 33.50 14.50 -35.59
C CYS A 50 34.22 14.87 -36.89
N SER A 51 35.51 15.14 -36.78
CA SER A 51 36.40 15.32 -37.91
C SER A 51 36.44 14.01 -38.66
N THR A 52 35.73 13.96 -39.78
CA THR A 52 35.94 13.06 -40.90
C THR A 52 37.40 13.13 -41.28
N THR A 53 38.19 12.26 -40.67
CA THR A 53 39.54 11.96 -41.14
C THR A 53 39.34 10.77 -42.06
N GLU A 54 39.26 11.08 -43.35
CA GLU A 54 39.25 10.13 -44.45
C GLU A 54 40.56 9.35 -44.41
N LYS A 55 40.63 8.31 -43.59
CA LYS A 55 41.69 7.31 -43.65
C LYS A 55 41.07 6.07 -44.24
N ALA A 56 41.20 5.94 -45.56
CA ALA A 56 40.95 4.72 -46.32
C ALA A 56 41.75 3.59 -45.67
N THR A 57 41.08 2.87 -44.77
CA THR A 57 41.64 1.72 -44.08
C THR A 57 40.95 0.53 -44.71
N GLU A 58 41.76 -0.28 -45.36
CA GLU A 58 41.37 -1.45 -46.13
C GLU A 58 40.34 -2.30 -45.38
N ALA A 59 39.31 -2.71 -46.11
CA ALA A 59 38.15 -3.44 -45.61
C ALA A 59 38.60 -4.76 -44.96
N SER A 60 38.72 -4.77 -43.64
CA SER A 60 38.81 -5.99 -42.86
C SER A 60 37.45 -6.72 -42.93
N PRO A 61 37.39 -7.96 -43.44
CA PRO A 61 36.15 -8.71 -43.67
C PRO A 61 35.46 -9.21 -42.38
N ASP A 62 35.99 -8.91 -41.19
CA ASP A 62 35.46 -9.37 -39.89
C ASP A 62 34.60 -8.32 -39.16
N ALA A 63 34.17 -7.26 -39.84
CA ALA A 63 33.20 -6.33 -39.26
C ALA A 63 31.87 -7.07 -39.00
N PRO A 64 31.42 -7.20 -37.73
CA PRO A 64 30.19 -7.91 -37.43
C PRO A 64 29.04 -7.26 -38.19
N ASP A 65 28.24 -8.11 -38.84
CA ASP A 65 27.18 -7.70 -39.74
C ASP A 65 26.28 -6.66 -39.06
N SER A 66 25.94 -5.59 -39.79
CA SER A 66 25.18 -4.46 -39.24
C SER A 66 23.83 -4.92 -38.65
N ASP A 67 23.27 -5.98 -39.22
CA ASP A 67 22.04 -6.61 -38.77
C ASP A 67 22.20 -7.34 -37.42
N ASP A 68 23.33 -8.00 -37.17
CA ASP A 68 23.64 -8.63 -35.89
C ASP A 68 23.68 -7.60 -34.76
N ARG A 69 24.23 -6.42 -35.03
CA ARG A 69 24.26 -5.33 -34.06
C ARG A 69 22.86 -4.83 -33.72
N ILE A 70 21.98 -4.71 -34.72
CA ILE A 70 20.59 -4.31 -34.53
C ILE A 70 19.82 -5.39 -33.75
N ALA A 71 20.03 -6.68 -34.08
CA ALA A 71 19.41 -7.81 -33.39
C ALA A 71 19.75 -7.85 -31.90
N ARG A 72 21.05 -7.79 -31.56
CA ARG A 72 21.53 -7.75 -30.16
C ARG A 72 21.02 -6.51 -29.41
N SER A 73 20.87 -5.37 -30.08
CA SER A 73 20.26 -4.16 -29.49
C SER A 73 18.78 -4.36 -29.15
N ARG A 74 18.01 -4.97 -30.07
CA ARG A 74 16.61 -5.32 -29.85
C ARG A 74 16.44 -6.31 -28.69
N ASP A 75 17.32 -7.30 -28.57
CA ASP A 75 17.30 -8.25 -27.45
C ASP A 75 17.57 -7.60 -26.10
N ARG A 76 18.60 -6.75 -26.01
CA ARG A 76 18.87 -5.98 -24.80
C ARG A 76 17.68 -5.10 -24.41
N ASN A 77 17.03 -4.46 -25.38
CA ASN A 77 15.84 -3.65 -25.14
C ASN A 77 14.65 -4.50 -24.64
N ARG A 78 14.40 -5.65 -25.29
CA ARG A 78 13.38 -6.63 -24.85
C ARG A 78 13.60 -7.03 -23.40
N GLU A 79 14.83 -7.39 -23.04
CA GLU A 79 15.17 -7.84 -21.70
C GLU A 79 15.05 -6.71 -20.66
N HIS A 80 15.55 -5.51 -20.98
CA HIS A 80 15.39 -4.34 -20.12
C HIS A 80 13.91 -4.01 -19.87
N ALA A 81 13.07 -4.12 -20.91
CA ALA A 81 11.63 -3.93 -20.79
C ALA A 81 10.99 -4.99 -19.88
N ARG A 82 11.37 -6.27 -20.00
CA ARG A 82 10.90 -7.34 -19.09
C ARG A 82 11.28 -7.06 -17.64
N ARG A 83 12.57 -6.79 -17.37
CA ARG A 83 13.07 -6.49 -16.02
C ARG A 83 12.38 -5.28 -15.40
N THR A 84 12.14 -4.23 -16.19
CA THR A 84 11.43 -3.04 -15.72
C THR A 84 9.96 -3.32 -15.41
N ARG A 85 9.28 -4.14 -16.23
CA ARG A 85 7.90 -4.58 -15.94
C ARG A 85 7.85 -5.42 -14.67
N LEU A 86 8.80 -6.34 -14.49
CA LEU A 86 8.88 -7.19 -13.30
C LEU A 86 9.08 -6.37 -12.02
N ARG A 87 10.06 -5.45 -12.00
CA ARG A 87 10.30 -4.55 -10.86
C ARG A 87 9.07 -3.73 -10.51
N LYS A 88 8.41 -3.12 -11.50
CA LYS A 88 7.18 -2.35 -11.29
C LYS A 88 6.02 -3.22 -10.78
N LYS A 89 5.91 -4.46 -11.24
CA LYS A 89 4.93 -5.42 -10.74
C LYS A 89 5.19 -5.73 -9.26
N GLN A 90 6.43 -6.05 -8.90
CA GLN A 90 6.83 -6.33 -7.52
C GLN A 90 6.57 -5.14 -6.59
N GLN A 91 6.92 -3.91 -7.02
CA GLN A 91 6.61 -2.70 -6.25
C GLN A 91 5.11 -2.55 -6.00
N LEU A 92 4.28 -2.73 -7.04
CA LEU A 92 2.84 -2.62 -6.88
C LEU A 92 2.26 -3.70 -5.97
N GLU A 93 2.77 -4.93 -6.08
CA GLU A 93 2.40 -6.04 -5.22
C GLU A 93 2.78 -5.79 -3.75
N ALA A 94 3.95 -5.21 -3.50
CA ALA A 94 4.38 -4.80 -2.16
C ALA A 94 3.46 -3.72 -1.55
N LEU A 95 3.10 -2.68 -2.33
CA LEU A 95 2.14 -1.66 -1.88
C LEU A 95 0.77 -2.28 -1.57
N GLN A 96 0.27 -3.17 -2.43
CA GLN A 96 -1.00 -3.87 -2.21
C GLN A 96 -0.96 -4.77 -0.96
N LYS A 97 0.16 -5.47 -0.73
CA LYS A 97 0.36 -6.26 0.47
C LYS A 97 0.34 -5.37 1.72
N ARG A 98 1.03 -4.24 1.69
CA ARG A 98 1.08 -3.28 2.81
C ARG A 98 -0.31 -2.74 3.17
N VAL A 99 -1.12 -2.35 2.18
CA VAL A 99 -2.51 -1.93 2.41
C VAL A 99 -3.29 -3.02 3.13
N LYS A 100 -3.21 -4.28 2.68
CA LYS A 100 -3.93 -5.39 3.31
C LYS A 100 -3.49 -5.65 4.75
N GLU A 101 -2.19 -5.55 5.03
CA GLU A 101 -1.65 -5.70 6.39
C GLU A 101 -2.17 -4.60 7.31
N LEU A 102 -2.13 -3.34 6.87
CA LEU A 102 -2.63 -2.21 7.64
C LEU A 102 -4.15 -2.27 7.86
N GLN A 103 -4.92 -2.72 6.87
CA GLN A 103 -6.36 -2.96 7.04
C GLN A 103 -6.65 -4.08 8.05
N LYS A 104 -5.86 -5.16 8.02
CA LYS A 104 -5.99 -6.25 9.01
C LYS A 104 -5.67 -5.76 10.42
N GLU A 105 -4.60 -4.99 10.57
CA GLU A 105 -4.21 -4.36 11.83
C GLU A 105 -5.29 -3.38 12.32
N SER A 106 -5.83 -2.55 11.43
CA SER A 106 -6.92 -1.63 11.73
C SER A 106 -8.12 -2.36 12.31
N LYS A 107 -8.54 -3.45 11.64
CA LYS A 107 -9.65 -4.30 12.10
C LYS A 107 -9.37 -4.89 13.49
N LEU A 108 -8.15 -5.36 13.73
CA LEU A 108 -7.76 -5.92 15.02
C LEU A 108 -7.78 -4.86 16.12
N LEU A 109 -7.22 -3.67 15.87
CA LEU A 109 -7.22 -2.57 16.83
C LEU A 109 -8.64 -2.10 17.18
N LYS A 110 -9.54 -2.00 16.19
CA LYS A 110 -10.96 -1.71 16.42
C LYS A 110 -11.60 -2.74 17.35
N GLN A 111 -11.42 -4.02 17.04
CA GLN A 111 -11.92 -5.11 17.89
C GLN A 111 -11.37 -5.02 19.32
N THR A 112 -10.07 -4.77 19.51
CA THR A 112 -9.48 -4.63 20.84
C THR A 112 -10.03 -3.41 21.60
N ILE A 113 -10.25 -2.28 20.93
CA ILE A 113 -10.87 -1.09 21.55
C ILE A 113 -12.30 -1.41 22.00
N GLU A 114 -13.07 -2.13 21.18
CA GLU A 114 -14.43 -2.57 21.52
C GLU A 114 -14.41 -3.52 22.73
N GLU A 115 -13.52 -4.51 22.74
CA GLU A 115 -13.34 -5.44 23.86
C GLU A 115 -12.97 -4.72 25.16
N CYS A 116 -12.05 -3.75 25.11
CA CYS A 116 -11.70 -2.91 26.26
C CYS A 116 -12.87 -2.05 26.73
N SER A 117 -13.63 -1.45 25.82
CA SER A 117 -14.83 -0.66 26.14
C SER A 117 -15.88 -1.51 26.87
N ILE A 118 -16.17 -2.70 26.34
CA ILE A 118 -17.09 -3.66 26.96
C ILE A 118 -16.60 -4.06 28.36
N ALA A 119 -15.30 -4.36 28.51
CA ALA A 119 -14.72 -4.73 29.80
C ALA A 119 -14.85 -3.59 30.83
N SER A 120 -14.63 -2.34 30.45
CA SER A 120 -14.81 -1.18 31.33
C SER A 120 -16.26 -1.03 31.83
N ILE A 121 -17.25 -1.23 30.94
CA ILE A 121 -18.67 -1.21 31.31
C ILE A 121 -18.98 -2.34 32.29
N LEU A 122 -18.53 -3.58 32.00
CA LEU A 122 -18.78 -4.73 32.86
C LEU A 122 -18.14 -4.57 34.25
N LEU A 123 -16.93 -3.98 34.32
CA LEU A 123 -16.25 -3.70 35.58
C LEU A 123 -17.03 -2.66 36.41
N GLY A 124 -17.48 -1.57 35.79
CA GLY A 124 -18.29 -0.55 36.46
C GLY A 124 -19.63 -1.08 36.99
N LEU A 125 -20.29 -1.99 36.24
CA LEU A 125 -21.51 -2.65 36.71
C LEU A 125 -21.26 -3.56 37.92
N SER A 126 -20.06 -4.12 38.06
CA SER A 126 -19.72 -5.04 39.16
C SER A 126 -19.39 -4.34 40.48
N THR A 127 -18.87 -3.11 40.44
CA THR A 127 -18.46 -2.36 41.65
C THR A 127 -19.63 -1.65 42.33
N GLY A 128 -20.78 -1.49 41.66
CA GLY A 128 -22.01 -0.93 42.26
C GLY A 128 -21.93 0.56 42.64
N GLU A 129 -20.78 1.20 42.44
CA GLU A 129 -20.61 2.64 42.63
C GLU A 129 -20.98 3.38 41.34
N ILE A 130 -22.22 3.83 41.28
CA ILE A 130 -22.68 4.78 40.25
C ILE A 130 -22.17 6.16 40.67
N SER A 131 -20.90 6.44 40.39
CA SER A 131 -20.35 7.79 40.51
C SER A 131 -20.74 8.59 39.26
N ASP A 132 -21.68 9.52 39.42
CA ASP A 132 -22.50 10.12 38.35
C ASP A 132 -21.81 11.22 37.52
N ASP A 133 -20.52 11.54 37.72
CA ASP A 133 -20.04 12.90 37.38
C ASP A 133 -18.70 13.07 36.64
N SER A 134 -18.02 12.06 36.07
CA SER A 134 -16.68 12.33 35.49
C SER A 134 -16.20 11.67 34.18
N ASP A 135 -16.86 10.65 33.62
CA ASP A 135 -16.25 9.88 32.51
C ASP A 135 -16.95 9.95 31.13
N GLU A 136 -17.95 10.82 30.94
CA GLU A 136 -18.72 10.86 29.69
C GLU A 136 -17.94 11.41 28.47
N LEU A 137 -16.87 12.18 28.69
CA LEU A 137 -16.21 12.95 27.63
C LEU A 137 -15.32 12.12 26.68
N ASP A 138 -15.00 10.85 26.96
CA ASP A 138 -14.08 10.06 26.13
C ASP A 138 -14.76 9.02 25.21
N LEU A 139 -16.03 8.70 25.47
CA LEU A 139 -16.80 7.75 24.65
C LEU A 139 -17.10 8.29 23.24
N GLU A 140 -17.35 9.58 23.11
CA GLU A 140 -17.62 10.21 21.81
C GLU A 140 -16.37 10.26 20.90
N SER A 141 -15.17 10.38 21.48
CA SER A 141 -13.92 10.34 20.71
C SER A 141 -13.69 8.96 20.07
N VAL A 142 -13.94 7.90 20.84
CA VAL A 142 -13.86 6.51 20.37
C VAL A 142 -14.93 6.24 19.30
N LYS A 143 -16.15 6.74 19.49
CA LYS A 143 -17.29 6.56 18.57
C LYS A 143 -17.06 7.24 17.22
N ASN A 144 -16.48 8.44 17.21
CA ASN A 144 -16.08 9.12 15.97
C ASN A 144 -14.99 8.35 15.19
N THR A 145 -14.10 7.68 15.91
CA THR A 145 -13.03 6.86 15.30
C THR A 145 -13.59 5.56 14.71
N LEU A 146 -14.58 4.94 15.36
CA LEU A 146 -15.22 3.69 14.90
C LEU A 146 -16.22 3.91 13.76
N THR A 147 -16.97 5.01 13.78
CA THR A 147 -18.03 5.29 12.79
C THR A 147 -17.53 5.81 11.44
N SER A 148 -16.23 6.08 11.30
CA SER A 148 -15.60 6.45 10.02
C SER A 148 -15.63 5.34 8.95
N ASP A 149 -16.10 4.14 9.31
CA ASP A 149 -16.26 2.96 8.43
C ASP A 149 -17.08 3.22 7.16
N ALA A 150 -17.92 4.26 7.12
CA ALA A 150 -18.67 4.61 5.91
C ALA A 150 -17.80 5.10 4.72
N GLN A 151 -16.51 5.38 4.95
CA GLN A 151 -15.56 5.77 3.91
C GLN A 151 -14.53 4.69 3.57
N ASP A 152 -14.71 3.46 4.06
CA ASP A 152 -14.14 2.24 3.46
C ASP A 152 -14.81 1.96 2.08
N LYS A 153 -14.97 3.03 1.28
CA LYS A 153 -15.13 2.98 -0.16
C LYS A 153 -13.95 2.18 -0.63
N THR A 154 -14.22 0.91 -0.85
CA THR A 154 -13.36 -0.14 -1.35
C THR A 154 -12.75 0.29 -2.68
N PHE A 155 -11.77 1.19 -2.62
CA PHE A 155 -11.02 1.74 -3.75
C PHE A 155 -10.25 0.62 -4.48
N PHE A 156 -10.14 -0.55 -3.84
CA PHE A 156 -9.37 -1.70 -4.28
C PHE A 156 -10.15 -2.96 -4.64
N THR A 157 -11.46 -3.07 -4.38
CA THR A 157 -12.22 -4.28 -4.76
C THR A 157 -12.64 -4.21 -6.23
N ILE A 158 -11.66 -4.19 -7.12
CA ILE A 158 -11.85 -4.50 -8.54
C ILE A 158 -12.00 -6.03 -8.66
N THR A 159 -13.13 -6.54 -8.19
CA THR A 159 -13.56 -7.94 -8.34
C THR A 159 -14.35 -8.08 -9.65
N GLY A 160 -13.66 -7.98 -10.78
CA GLY A 160 -14.27 -8.17 -12.11
C GLY A 160 -13.30 -8.70 -13.17
N LYS A 161 -13.81 -9.51 -14.12
CA LYS A 161 -13.03 -10.16 -15.20
C LYS A 161 -12.31 -9.17 -16.14
N ARG A 162 -12.75 -7.91 -16.23
CA ARG A 162 -12.04 -6.84 -16.95
C ARG A 162 -11.55 -5.78 -15.97
N LYS A 163 -10.34 -5.99 -15.46
CA LYS A 163 -9.62 -5.04 -14.60
C LYS A 163 -9.12 -3.85 -15.39
N ARG A 164 -9.99 -2.87 -15.64
CA ARG A 164 -9.53 -1.51 -15.95
C ARG A 164 -9.54 -0.74 -14.65
N PHE A 165 -8.41 -0.16 -14.28
CA PHE A 165 -8.36 0.84 -13.20
C PHE A 165 -9.19 2.03 -13.69
N VAL A 166 -10.42 2.14 -13.19
CA VAL A 166 -11.27 3.30 -13.41
C VAL A 166 -11.06 4.18 -12.19
N SER A 167 -10.12 5.12 -12.27
CA SER A 167 -10.16 6.26 -11.37
C SER A 167 -11.37 7.13 -11.76
N ASP A 168 -12.03 7.79 -10.82
CA ASP A 168 -13.13 8.74 -11.10
C ASP A 168 -12.75 9.80 -12.17
N ALA A 169 -11.45 10.09 -12.30
CA ALA A 169 -10.89 10.95 -13.33
C ALA A 169 -11.04 10.42 -14.78
N ASP A 170 -11.44 9.17 -15.00
CA ASP A 170 -11.52 8.55 -16.32
C ASP A 170 -12.89 8.65 -17.00
N ILE A 171 -13.89 9.24 -16.34
CA ILE A 171 -15.26 9.26 -16.87
C ILE A 171 -15.34 10.06 -18.19
N ASN A 172 -14.45 11.02 -18.43
CA ASN A 172 -14.35 11.72 -19.71
C ASN A 172 -12.88 12.09 -20.03
N PRO A 173 -12.16 11.30 -20.84
CA PRO A 173 -10.80 11.66 -21.21
C PRO A 173 -10.79 12.99 -21.96
N PRO A 174 -9.86 13.90 -21.65
CA PRO A 174 -9.80 15.19 -22.31
C PRO A 174 -9.60 15.02 -23.82
N PRO A 175 -10.20 15.90 -24.64
CA PRO A 175 -10.04 15.88 -26.09
C PRO A 175 -8.56 15.96 -26.48
N MET A 176 -8.15 15.19 -27.48
CA MET A 176 -6.77 15.18 -27.97
C MET A 176 -6.55 16.31 -28.96
N LYS A 177 -5.58 17.18 -28.68
CA LYS A 177 -5.16 18.24 -29.58
C LYS A 177 -4.20 17.67 -30.65
N LEU A 178 -4.61 17.69 -31.91
CA LEU A 178 -3.81 17.23 -33.06
C LEU A 178 -3.65 18.36 -34.07
N ASN A 179 -2.49 18.44 -34.73
CA ASN A 179 -2.27 19.40 -35.81
C ASN A 179 -2.42 18.68 -37.16
N ILE A 180 -3.46 19.02 -37.91
CA ILE A 180 -3.77 18.46 -39.23
C ILE A 180 -3.69 19.59 -40.24
N LYS A 181 -2.77 19.51 -41.22
CA LYS A 181 -2.54 20.55 -42.24
C LYS A 181 -2.34 21.96 -41.66
N GLY A 182 -1.63 22.06 -40.53
CA GLY A 182 -1.39 23.34 -39.84
C GLY A 182 -2.56 23.86 -39.00
N LYS A 183 -3.73 23.21 -39.02
CA LYS A 183 -4.87 23.54 -38.15
C LYS A 183 -4.87 22.64 -36.92
N THR A 184 -5.01 23.24 -35.75
CA THR A 184 -5.23 22.49 -34.51
C THR A 184 -6.69 21.99 -34.47
N THR A 185 -6.87 20.68 -34.43
CA THR A 185 -8.17 20.00 -34.30
C THR A 185 -8.21 19.21 -33.00
N TYR A 186 -9.36 19.23 -32.32
CA TYR A 186 -9.59 18.49 -31.08
C TYR A 186 -10.37 17.21 -31.38
N VAL A 187 -9.75 16.06 -31.11
CA VAL A 187 -10.30 14.74 -31.46
C VAL A 187 -10.58 13.92 -30.20
N GLY A 188 -11.80 13.38 -30.10
CA GLY A 188 -12.26 12.63 -28.93
C GLY A 188 -12.85 13.53 -27.83
N GLY A 189 -13.71 12.97 -26.99
CA GLY A 189 -14.53 13.70 -26.01
C GLY A 189 -15.98 13.85 -26.45
N ASN A 190 -16.89 14.09 -25.50
CA ASN A 190 -18.34 14.05 -25.75
C ASN A 190 -18.85 15.16 -26.68
N ASN A 191 -18.04 16.21 -26.91
CA ASN A 191 -18.46 17.41 -27.64
C ASN A 191 -17.68 17.66 -28.95
N SER A 192 -16.70 16.81 -29.30
CA SER A 192 -15.92 17.01 -30.53
C SER A 192 -16.59 16.29 -31.72
N LYS A 193 -16.93 17.06 -32.76
CA LYS A 193 -17.46 16.53 -34.02
C LYS A 193 -16.38 15.91 -34.90
N ALA A 194 -15.11 16.27 -34.66
CA ALA A 194 -13.99 15.76 -35.43
C ALA A 194 -13.68 14.30 -35.07
N GLN A 195 -13.73 13.43 -36.08
CA GLN A 195 -13.44 12.00 -35.95
C GLN A 195 -12.41 11.59 -37.01
N ILE A 196 -11.44 10.76 -36.61
CA ILE A 196 -10.42 10.22 -37.51
C ILE A 196 -10.59 8.70 -37.61
N ASN A 197 -10.74 8.21 -38.84
CA ASN A 197 -10.61 6.79 -39.13
C ASN A 197 -9.13 6.42 -39.25
N TRP A 198 -8.55 5.92 -38.15
CA TRP A 198 -7.14 5.56 -38.08
C TRP A 198 -6.70 4.47 -39.07
N LYS A 199 -7.62 3.73 -39.70
CA LYS A 199 -7.32 2.69 -40.70
C LYS A 199 -7.26 3.29 -42.11
N THR A 200 -8.27 4.06 -42.49
CA THR A 200 -8.40 4.61 -43.85
C THR A 200 -7.77 5.99 -44.03
N GLY A 201 -7.55 6.75 -42.95
CA GLY A 201 -7.07 8.12 -43.02
C GLY A 201 -8.14 9.16 -43.37
N VAL A 202 -9.42 8.77 -43.43
CA VAL A 202 -10.52 9.72 -43.58
C VAL A 202 -10.73 10.44 -42.25
N TYR A 203 -10.73 11.77 -42.25
CA TYR A 203 -11.12 12.57 -41.09
C TYR A 203 -12.28 13.51 -41.43
N LEU A 204 -13.15 13.74 -40.46
CA LEU A 204 -14.19 14.76 -40.53
C LEU A 204 -13.69 16.01 -39.81
N ASP A 205 -13.67 17.15 -40.50
CA ASP A 205 -13.37 18.44 -39.86
C ASP A 205 -14.57 18.94 -39.03
N ASP A 206 -14.40 20.03 -38.29
CA ASP A 206 -15.44 20.62 -37.44
C ASP A 206 -16.70 21.04 -38.22
N LYS A 207 -16.56 21.26 -39.54
CA LYS A 207 -17.64 21.56 -40.48
C LYS A 207 -18.40 20.32 -40.97
N GLY A 208 -17.95 19.12 -40.62
CA GLY A 208 -18.49 17.84 -41.10
C GLY A 208 -18.00 17.42 -42.49
N GLU A 209 -17.10 18.19 -43.12
CA GLU A 209 -16.50 17.83 -44.40
C GLU A 209 -15.49 16.69 -44.21
N GLN A 210 -15.63 15.64 -45.03
CA GLN A 210 -14.69 14.53 -45.07
C GLN A 210 -13.46 14.91 -45.89
N GLN A 211 -12.27 14.73 -45.32
CA GLN A 211 -11.01 14.91 -46.01
C GLN A 211 -10.16 13.65 -45.87
N GLN A 212 -9.50 13.27 -46.96
CA GLN A 212 -8.55 12.16 -46.99
C GLN A 212 -7.17 12.68 -46.60
N LEU A 213 -6.55 12.05 -45.59
CA LEU A 213 -5.15 12.32 -45.23
C LEU A 213 -4.21 11.59 -46.17
N THR A 214 -3.06 12.20 -46.44
CA THR A 214 -1.96 11.53 -47.09
C THR A 214 -1.39 10.42 -46.18
N PRO A 215 -0.75 9.37 -46.74
CA PRO A 215 -0.16 8.30 -45.94
C PRO A 215 0.89 8.79 -44.93
N SER A 216 1.67 9.82 -45.29
CA SER A 216 2.67 10.43 -44.40
C SER A 216 2.01 11.14 -43.22
N GLU A 217 1.00 11.98 -43.48
CA GLU A 217 0.24 12.67 -42.42
C GLU A 217 -0.45 11.68 -41.49
N LEU A 218 -1.04 10.61 -42.04
CA LEU A 218 -1.69 9.58 -41.23
C LEU A 218 -0.70 8.87 -40.30
N GLU A 219 0.51 8.58 -40.78
CA GLU A 219 1.57 7.97 -39.97
C GLU A 219 2.06 8.92 -38.87
N GLU A 220 2.22 10.21 -39.16
CA GLU A 220 2.54 11.23 -38.17
C GLU A 220 1.48 11.32 -37.06
N LEU A 221 0.19 11.35 -37.43
CA LEU A 221 -0.91 11.37 -36.47
C LEU A 221 -0.97 10.07 -35.64
N ARG A 222 -0.68 8.91 -36.23
CA ARG A 222 -0.58 7.64 -35.49
C ARG A 222 0.55 7.68 -34.47
N ARG A 223 1.72 8.21 -34.84
CA ARG A 223 2.85 8.40 -33.92
C ARG A 223 2.48 9.35 -32.79
N GLU A 224 1.86 10.49 -33.10
CA GLU A 224 1.43 11.46 -32.08
C GLU A 224 0.40 10.88 -31.12
N ARG A 225 -0.66 10.24 -31.64
CA ARG A 225 -1.64 9.53 -30.83
C ARG A 225 -0.98 8.47 -29.93
N ASN A 226 -0.03 7.70 -30.46
CA ASN A 226 0.69 6.70 -29.67
C ASN A 226 1.56 7.33 -28.57
N ARG A 227 2.21 8.48 -28.86
CA ARG A 227 2.94 9.28 -27.86
C ARG A 227 1.99 9.73 -26.74
N MET A 228 0.86 10.33 -27.11
CA MET A 228 -0.17 10.80 -26.16
C MET A 228 -0.76 9.65 -25.33
N HIS A 229 -1.11 8.53 -25.94
CA HIS A 229 -1.63 7.37 -25.22
C HIS A 229 -0.59 6.79 -24.24
N ALA A 230 0.68 6.70 -24.66
CA ALA A 230 1.76 6.28 -23.78
C ALA A 230 1.93 7.23 -22.59
N LYS A 231 1.85 8.56 -22.82
CA LYS A 231 1.88 9.58 -21.76
C LYS A 231 0.71 9.41 -20.79
N MET A 232 -0.53 9.43 -21.28
CA MET A 232 -1.73 9.26 -20.45
C MET A 232 -1.70 7.96 -19.64
N THR A 233 -1.23 6.85 -20.23
CA THR A 233 -1.09 5.57 -19.52
C THR A 233 -0.06 5.65 -18.38
N ARG A 234 1.05 6.38 -18.58
CA ARG A 234 2.07 6.59 -17.53
C ARG A 234 1.49 7.46 -16.42
N ASP A 235 0.79 8.53 -16.77
CA ASP A 235 0.19 9.47 -15.81
C ASP A 235 -0.89 8.79 -14.98
N ARG A 236 -1.78 8.02 -15.60
CA ARG A 236 -2.79 7.22 -14.88
C ARG A 236 -2.16 6.24 -13.90
N LYS A 237 -1.08 5.56 -14.31
CA LYS A 237 -0.34 4.65 -13.41
C LYS A 237 0.35 5.40 -12.27
N LYS A 238 0.89 6.59 -12.53
CA LYS A 238 1.50 7.44 -11.51
C LYS A 238 0.46 7.88 -10.49
N LEU A 239 -0.67 8.42 -10.94
CA LEU A 239 -1.80 8.81 -10.08
C LEU A 239 -2.32 7.62 -9.27
N PHE A 240 -2.44 6.44 -9.90
CA PHE A 240 -2.83 5.23 -9.19
C PHE A 240 -1.86 4.90 -8.06
N ILE A 241 -0.55 4.83 -8.33
CA ILE A 241 0.47 4.55 -7.30
C ILE A 241 0.41 5.59 -6.18
N SER A 242 0.37 6.88 -6.51
CA SER A 242 0.25 7.95 -5.51
C SER A 242 -1.03 7.85 -4.67
N SER A 243 -2.13 7.38 -5.27
CA SER A 243 -3.36 7.10 -4.53
C SER A 243 -3.19 5.94 -3.54
N VAL A 244 -2.48 4.87 -3.93
CA VAL A 244 -2.18 3.75 -3.02
C VAL A 244 -1.28 4.20 -1.87
N GLU A 245 -0.24 4.97 -2.17
CA GLU A 245 0.70 5.52 -1.18
C GLU A 245 -0.04 6.42 -0.18
N LYS A 246 -0.97 7.27 -0.66
CA LYS A 246 -1.84 8.05 0.21
C LYS A 246 -2.70 7.17 1.11
N THR A 247 -3.35 6.14 0.58
CA THR A 247 -4.14 5.20 1.39
C THR A 247 -3.30 4.51 2.47
N ILE A 248 -2.04 4.13 2.17
CA ILE A 248 -1.12 3.59 3.17
C ILE A 248 -0.87 4.61 4.28
N ALA A 249 -0.53 5.86 3.92
CA ALA A 249 -0.27 6.91 4.91
C ALA A 249 -1.49 7.20 5.80
N ASP A 250 -2.69 7.23 5.22
CA ASP A 250 -3.94 7.44 5.95
C ASP A 250 -4.22 6.28 6.92
N LEU A 251 -4.04 5.03 6.47
CA LEU A 251 -4.20 3.83 7.31
C LEU A 251 -3.15 3.77 8.43
N GLU A 252 -1.89 4.12 8.15
CA GLU A 252 -0.83 4.17 9.16
C GLU A 252 -1.13 5.20 10.24
N LYS A 253 -1.63 6.38 9.84
CA LYS A 253 -2.08 7.42 10.78
C LYS A 253 -3.23 6.93 11.65
N GLN A 254 -4.27 6.34 11.07
CA GLN A 254 -5.42 5.81 11.82
C GLN A 254 -5.00 4.68 12.78
N ASN A 255 -4.16 3.74 12.34
CA ASN A 255 -3.67 2.67 13.19
C ASN A 255 -2.83 3.22 14.36
N LYS A 256 -2.05 4.28 14.13
CA LYS A 256 -1.31 4.97 15.19
C LYS A 256 -2.27 5.59 16.21
N GLU A 257 -3.29 6.32 15.77
CA GLU A 257 -4.29 6.94 16.65
C GLU A 257 -5.01 5.89 17.53
N MET A 258 -5.40 4.75 16.96
CA MET A 258 -6.03 3.66 17.73
C MET A 258 -5.09 3.03 18.77
N LYS A 259 -3.80 2.88 18.44
CA LYS A 259 -2.78 2.42 19.41
C LYS A 259 -2.59 3.43 20.55
N ASP A 260 -2.62 4.72 20.24
CA ASP A 260 -2.52 5.77 21.25
C ASP A 260 -3.74 5.74 22.20
N ILE A 261 -4.94 5.48 21.69
CA ILE A 261 -6.15 5.27 22.50
C ILE A 261 -5.99 4.07 23.45
N LEU A 262 -5.59 2.91 22.94
CA LEU A 262 -5.37 1.71 23.76
C LEU A 262 -4.31 1.95 24.84
N THR A 263 -3.23 2.66 24.51
CA THR A 263 -2.17 2.99 25.46
C THR A 263 -2.69 3.91 26.58
N LYS A 264 -3.51 4.91 26.25
CA LYS A 264 -4.15 5.78 27.24
C LYS A 264 -5.11 5.01 28.14
N GLN A 265 -5.91 4.09 27.58
CA GLN A 265 -6.80 3.23 28.36
C GLN A 265 -6.02 2.34 29.33
N ALA A 266 -4.93 1.71 28.86
CA ALA A 266 -4.06 0.89 29.71
C ALA A 266 -3.44 1.70 30.87
N LEU A 267 -3.02 2.95 30.62
CA LEU A 267 -2.51 3.84 31.66
C LEU A 267 -3.57 4.20 32.71
N ARG A 268 -4.81 4.50 32.29
CA ARG A 268 -5.92 4.78 33.23
C ARG A 268 -6.25 3.56 34.09
N ASN A 269 -6.29 2.39 33.46
CA ASN A 269 -6.55 1.14 34.17
C ASN A 269 -5.44 0.80 35.17
N ALA A 270 -4.20 1.20 34.91
CA ALA A 270 -3.11 1.02 35.87
C ALA A 270 -3.23 1.94 37.10
N THR A 271 -3.77 3.16 36.93
CA THR A 271 -3.88 4.13 38.03
C THR A 271 -4.99 3.82 39.04
N CYS A 272 -6.08 3.15 38.65
CA CYS A 272 -7.19 2.84 39.56
C CYS A 272 -6.94 1.61 40.46
N VAL A 273 -5.95 0.78 40.13
CA VAL A 273 -5.63 -0.47 40.87
C VAL A 273 -4.40 -0.30 41.76
N SER A 274 -4.11 0.91 42.24
CA SER A 274 -3.39 1.07 43.50
C SER A 274 -4.42 1.13 44.62
N PRO A 275 -4.91 -0.01 45.13
CA PRO A 275 -5.64 0.00 46.37
C PRO A 275 -4.70 0.63 47.39
N ASP A 276 -5.14 1.71 48.01
CA ASP A 276 -4.54 2.26 49.21
C ASP A 276 -4.80 1.26 50.35
N PHE A 277 -4.21 0.08 50.24
CA PHE A 277 -3.90 -0.77 51.36
C PHE A 277 -2.71 -0.11 52.07
N ALA A 278 -2.92 1.10 52.59
CA ALA A 278 -2.22 1.54 53.76
C ALA A 278 -2.26 0.33 54.72
N PRO A 279 -1.10 -0.18 55.17
CA PRO A 279 -1.05 -1.37 56.00
C PRO A 279 -1.89 -1.08 57.23
N VAL A 280 -3.12 -1.60 57.25
CA VAL A 280 -3.98 -1.60 58.42
C VAL A 280 -3.14 -2.30 59.47
N LYS A 281 -2.71 -1.55 60.49
CA LYS A 281 -2.02 -2.08 61.66
C LYS A 281 -2.99 -3.04 62.34
N LYS A 282 -2.99 -4.29 61.88
CA LYS A 282 -3.76 -5.37 62.49
C LYS A 282 -3.02 -5.73 63.77
N ASP A 283 -3.58 -5.30 64.88
CA ASP A 283 -3.23 -5.84 66.19
C ASP A 283 -3.35 -7.37 66.14
N ALA A 284 -2.26 -8.04 66.49
CA ALA A 284 -2.01 -9.46 66.25
C ALA A 284 -2.77 -10.39 67.20
N LYS A 285 -4.08 -10.21 67.37
CA LYS A 285 -4.90 -11.08 68.24
C LYS A 285 -6.09 -11.59 67.44
N ASP A 286 -6.23 -12.91 67.43
CA ASP A 286 -7.32 -13.70 66.83
C ASP A 286 -7.17 -14.03 65.34
N VAL A 287 -6.32 -15.03 65.07
CA VAL A 287 -6.33 -15.83 63.84
C VAL A 287 -7.07 -17.15 64.13
N PRO A 288 -8.26 -17.40 63.55
CA PRO A 288 -8.88 -18.72 63.57
C PRO A 288 -8.15 -19.67 62.62
N THR A 289 -7.66 -20.77 63.16
CA THR A 289 -7.04 -21.88 62.42
C THR A 289 -8.11 -22.57 61.56
N LEU A 290 -8.24 -22.16 60.30
CA LEU A 290 -9.07 -22.86 59.32
C LEU A 290 -8.39 -24.16 58.89
N GLY A 291 -9.07 -25.28 59.14
CA GLY A 291 -8.63 -26.64 58.83
C GLY A 291 -8.38 -26.83 57.33
N MET A 292 -7.23 -27.44 57.01
CA MET A 292 -6.93 -27.95 55.68
C MET A 292 -7.76 -29.21 55.42
N ASP A 293 -8.85 -29.07 54.70
CA ASP A 293 -9.50 -30.22 54.07
C ASP A 293 -8.81 -30.56 52.75
N HIS A 294 -8.43 -31.83 52.66
CA HIS A 294 -7.71 -32.47 51.57
C HIS A 294 -8.46 -32.37 50.23
N TYR A 295 -7.92 -31.62 49.27
CA TYR A 295 -8.40 -31.65 47.89
C TYR A 295 -7.61 -32.68 47.06
N SER A 296 -8.30 -33.74 46.64
CA SER A 296 -7.77 -34.83 45.83
C SER A 296 -7.80 -34.49 44.34
N PRO A 297 -6.69 -34.60 43.57
CA PRO A 297 -6.69 -34.26 42.16
C PRO A 297 -7.35 -35.37 41.32
N SER A 298 -8.55 -35.11 40.82
CA SER A 298 -9.24 -35.99 39.87
C SER A 298 -8.73 -35.81 38.44
N LYS A 299 -8.09 -36.89 37.97
CA LYS A 299 -8.14 -37.51 36.63
C LYS A 299 -8.11 -36.61 35.37
N LYS A 300 -7.01 -36.81 34.64
CA LYS A 300 -6.79 -36.46 33.23
C LYS A 300 -7.96 -36.91 32.33
N VAL A 301 -8.58 -35.96 31.63
CA VAL A 301 -9.42 -36.23 30.46
C VAL A 301 -8.50 -36.26 29.24
N LYS A 302 -8.45 -37.42 28.59
CA LYS A 302 -7.77 -37.66 27.33
C LYS A 302 -8.77 -37.39 26.22
N THR A 303 -8.60 -36.31 25.47
CA THR A 303 -9.37 -36.05 24.25
C THR A 303 -8.57 -36.54 23.05
N ASP A 304 -8.91 -37.75 22.60
CA ASP A 304 -8.55 -38.28 21.30
C ASP A 304 -9.60 -37.82 20.25
N HIS A 305 -9.14 -37.65 18.99
CA HIS A 305 -9.90 -37.50 17.73
C HIS A 305 -10.38 -36.06 17.39
N ASN A 306 -10.24 -35.55 16.16
CA ASN A 306 -10.56 -36.22 14.90
C ASN A 306 -9.85 -35.50 13.72
N ALA A 307 -9.11 -36.25 12.91
CA ALA A 307 -8.59 -35.81 11.63
C ALA A 307 -9.59 -36.23 10.55
N SER A 308 -10.17 -35.27 9.83
CA SER A 308 -10.95 -35.53 8.62
C SER A 308 -10.11 -35.28 7.37
N PRO A 309 -10.20 -36.15 6.35
CA PRO A 309 -9.40 -36.07 5.14
C PRO A 309 -10.01 -35.11 4.10
N SER A 310 -9.13 -34.52 3.31
CA SER A 310 -9.42 -33.73 2.12
C SER A 310 -10.16 -34.55 1.06
N GLN A 311 -11.10 -33.89 0.37
CA GLN A 311 -11.50 -34.23 -1.00
C GLN A 311 -10.97 -33.16 -1.95
#